data_AF-A0A6J8A367-F1
#
_entry.id   AF-A0A6J8A367-F1
#
_cell.length_a   1.000
_cell.length_b   1.000
_cell.length_c   1.000
_cell.angle_alpha   90.00
_cell.angle_beta   90.00
_cell.angle_gamma   90.00
#
_symmetry.space_group_name_H-M   'P 1'
#
loop_
_entity.id
_entity.type
_entity.pdbx_description
1 polymer ?
#
loop_
_entity_poly.entity_id
_entity_poly.type
_entity_poly.pdbx_seq_one_letter_code
_entity_poly.pdbx_strand_id
1 'polypeptide(L)'
;MMITDCDTKPYYQRSKPRKCYIYSKANWEKLNEDISKTSTRIKQMYTQGSNVQEMSDTFKKELFQSMDKHIPSKEIRSKNSLPWITHKIRKMFKKKSRLYQQAKRTKKWSNYRHFQKEVKSKIRIAEWSYINDTILKGLETNNTKPFWKYIKSRKK
;
A
#
# COMPACT_ATOMS: atom_id res chain seq x y z
N MET A 1 31.15 16.73 30.85
CA MET A 1 30.93 15.76 29.77
C MET A 1 29.43 15.59 29.59
N MET A 2 28.82 16.29 28.63
CA MET A 2 27.38 16.14 28.37
C MET A 2 27.15 14.90 27.52
N ILE A 3 26.54 13.88 28.12
CA ILE A 3 25.99 12.73 27.39
C ILE A 3 24.63 13.19 26.89
N THR A 4 24.55 13.65 25.64
CA THR A 4 23.26 13.82 24.98
C THR A 4 22.79 12.43 24.53
N ASP A 5 21.76 11.91 25.19
CA ASP A 5 20.97 10.81 24.64
C ASP A 5 20.33 11.29 23.33
N CYS A 6 21.04 11.10 22.21
CA CYS A 6 20.40 11.20 20.92
C CYS A 6 19.46 10.00 20.82
N ASP A 7 18.17 10.25 20.96
CA ASP A 7 17.15 9.25 20.66
C ASP A 7 17.21 9.01 19.13
N THR A 8 18.14 8.17 18.67
CA THR A 8 18.40 7.88 17.25
C THR A 8 17.31 7.00 16.64
N LYS A 9 16.11 6.97 17.23
CA LYS A 9 14.96 6.24 16.72
C LYS A 9 14.36 7.07 15.58
N PRO A 10 14.53 6.69 14.31
CA PRO A 10 13.99 7.46 13.21
C PRO A 10 12.45 7.43 13.24
N TYR A 11 11.82 8.61 13.36
CA TYR A 11 10.35 8.75 13.31
C TYR A 11 9.78 8.21 11.98
N TYR A 12 8.84 7.27 12.07
CA TYR A 12 8.26 6.62 10.90
C TYR A 12 7.02 7.35 10.37
N GLN A 13 7.14 8.00 9.22
CA GLN A 13 6.01 8.58 8.50
C GLN A 13 5.29 7.51 7.66
N ARG A 14 4.04 7.23 8.01
CA ARG A 14 3.17 6.36 7.21
C ARG A 14 2.89 7.04 5.86
N SER A 15 3.00 6.28 4.77
CA SER A 15 2.55 6.77 3.46
C SER A 15 1.08 7.13 3.54
N LYS A 16 0.72 8.33 3.06
CA LYS A 16 -0.67 8.74 2.92
C LYS A 16 -1.42 7.73 2.04
N PRO A 17 -2.66 7.34 2.39
CA PRO A 17 -3.50 6.56 1.50
C PRO A 17 -3.68 7.27 0.16
N ARG A 18 -3.72 6.50 -0.93
CA ARG A 18 -3.97 7.04 -2.27
C ARG A 18 -5.39 6.70 -2.71
N LYS A 19 -6.09 7.71 -3.23
CA LYS A 19 -7.39 7.54 -3.90
C LYS A 19 -7.16 6.79 -5.21
N CYS A 20 -7.99 5.78 -5.49
CA CYS A 20 -7.97 5.01 -6.72
C CYS A 20 -9.40 4.85 -7.22
N TYR A 21 -9.64 5.25 -8.47
CA TYR A 21 -10.92 5.08 -9.14
C TYR A 21 -11.18 3.61 -9.50
N ILE A 22 -12.44 3.21 -9.41
CA ILE A 22 -12.92 1.88 -9.76
C ILE A 22 -13.68 1.97 -11.08
N TYR A 23 -12.93 2.00 -12.18
CA TYR A 23 -13.47 2.17 -13.53
C TYR A 23 -14.47 1.07 -13.94
N SER A 24 -14.35 -0.13 -13.37
CA SER A 24 -15.29 -1.23 -13.63
C SER A 24 -16.71 -0.95 -13.10
N LYS A 25 -16.88 0.05 -12.22
CA LYS A 25 -18.17 0.47 -11.64
C LYS A 25 -18.55 1.89 -12.05
N ALA A 26 -17.85 2.47 -13.03
CA ALA A 26 -18.12 3.82 -13.50
C ALA A 26 -19.46 3.86 -14.25
N ASN A 27 -20.21 4.94 -14.04
CA ASN A 27 -21.33 5.27 -14.92
C ASN A 27 -20.80 6.04 -16.14
N TRP A 28 -20.50 5.30 -17.20
CA TRP A 28 -19.91 5.86 -18.43
C TRP A 28 -20.88 6.74 -19.21
N GLU A 29 -22.18 6.43 -19.18
CA GLU A 29 -23.20 7.21 -19.90
C GLU A 29 -23.27 8.65 -19.37
N LYS A 30 -23.45 8.79 -18.06
CA LYS A 30 -23.50 10.12 -17.41
C LYS A 30 -22.16 10.85 -17.47
N LEU A 31 -21.05 10.11 -17.40
CA LEU A 31 -19.72 10.69 -17.54
C LEU A 31 -19.52 11.27 -18.95
N ASN A 32 -19.93 10.55 -20.00
CA ASN A 32 -19.86 11.02 -21.37
C ASN A 32 -20.77 12.23 -21.61
N GLU A 33 -21.96 12.24 -21.01
CA GLU A 33 -22.86 13.39 -21.08
C GLU A 33 -22.23 14.64 -20.45
N ASP A 34 -21.68 14.53 -19.24
CA ASP A 34 -21.05 15.65 -18.55
C ASP A 34 -19.77 16.13 -19.28
N ILE A 35 -18.96 15.21 -19.83
CA ILE A 35 -17.77 15.56 -20.64
C ILE A 35 -18.17 16.24 -21.95
N SER A 36 -19.27 15.81 -22.59
CA SER A 36 -19.78 16.44 -23.81
C SER A 36 -20.22 17.87 -23.55
N LYS A 37 -20.88 18.13 -22.42
CA LYS A 37 -21.23 19.49 -21.97
C LYS A 37 -19.99 20.35 -21.74
N THR A 38 -18.97 19.81 -21.06
CA THR A 38 -17.68 20.48 -20.85
C THR A 38 -17.02 20.84 -22.18
N SER A 39 -17.03 19.93 -23.17
CA SER A 39 -16.47 20.18 -24.50
C SER A 39 -17.16 21.35 -25.22
N THR A 40 -18.49 21.39 -25.19
CA THR A 40 -19.28 22.51 -25.75
C THR A 40 -18.94 23.83 -25.05
N ARG A 41 -18.80 23.82 -23.72
CA ARG A 41 -18.44 25.02 -22.95
C ARG A 41 -17.04 25.54 -23.30
N ILE A 42 -16.07 24.65 -23.49
CA ILE A 42 -14.71 25.02 -23.90
C ILE A 42 -14.72 25.63 -25.30
N LYS A 43 -15.49 25.08 -26.24
CA LYS A 43 -15.65 25.67 -27.58
C LYS A 43 -16.23 27.08 -27.51
N GLN A 44 -17.20 27.32 -26.61
CA GLN A 44 -17.76 28.65 -26.39
C GLN A 44 -16.71 29.63 -25.82
N MET A 45 -15.91 29.21 -24.85
CA MET A 45 -14.81 30.02 -24.32
C MET A 45 -13.77 30.36 -25.40
N TYR A 46 -13.46 29.41 -26.28
CA TYR A 46 -12.58 29.66 -27.42
C TYR A 46 -13.15 30.73 -28.36
N THR A 47 -14.44 30.65 -28.71
CA THR A 47 -15.10 31.68 -29.55
C THR A 47 -15.17 33.05 -28.89
N GLN A 48 -15.11 33.11 -27.56
CA GLN A 48 -15.10 34.35 -26.78
C GLN A 48 -13.69 34.93 -26.58
N GLY A 49 -12.65 34.28 -27.10
CA GLY A 49 -11.27 34.76 -27.00
C GLY A 49 -10.63 34.55 -25.63
N SER A 50 -11.12 33.61 -24.81
CA SER A 50 -10.53 33.31 -23.50
C SER A 50 -9.09 32.80 -23.62
N ASN A 51 -8.31 32.99 -22.55
CA ASN A 51 -6.93 32.53 -22.49
C ASN A 51 -6.86 30.99 -22.52
N VAL A 52 -5.90 30.45 -23.27
CA VAL A 52 -5.61 29.02 -23.37
C VAL A 52 -5.39 28.38 -22.00
N GLN A 53 -4.72 29.09 -21.09
CA GLN A 53 -4.48 28.59 -19.74
C GLN A 53 -5.79 28.42 -18.96
N GLU A 54 -6.68 29.40 -19.02
CA GLU A 54 -7.97 29.35 -18.35
C GLU A 54 -8.84 28.23 -18.91
N MET A 55 -8.84 28.01 -20.23
CA MET A 55 -9.55 26.91 -20.87
C MET A 55 -9.02 25.54 -20.42
N SER A 56 -7.69 25.38 -20.35
CA SER A 56 -7.05 24.15 -19.88
C SER A 56 -7.38 23.84 -18.41
N ASP A 57 -7.30 24.84 -17.54
CA ASP A 57 -7.56 24.63 -16.10
C ASP A 57 -9.02 24.32 -15.84
N THR A 58 -9.89 24.97 -16.60
CA THR A 58 -11.33 24.76 -16.63
C THR A 58 -11.68 23.34 -17.10
N PHE A 59 -11.06 22.84 -18.17
CA PHE A 59 -11.20 21.46 -18.63
C PHE A 59 -10.77 20.46 -17.56
N LYS A 60 -9.57 20.62 -17.00
CA LYS A 60 -9.04 19.70 -15.97
C LYS A 60 -9.98 19.65 -14.77
N LYS A 61 -10.44 20.82 -14.30
CA LYS A 61 -11.33 20.92 -13.15
C LYS A 61 -12.64 20.17 -13.38
N GLU A 62 -13.32 20.42 -14.50
CA GLU A 62 -14.58 19.74 -14.79
C GLU A 62 -14.41 18.25 -15.04
N LEU A 63 -13.32 17.85 -15.71
CA LEU A 63 -13.01 16.44 -15.91
C LEU A 63 -12.85 15.71 -14.57
N PHE A 64 -12.05 16.24 -13.64
CA PHE A 64 -11.87 15.63 -12.33
C PHE A 64 -13.14 15.64 -11.48
N GLN A 65 -13.95 16.70 -11.57
CA GLN A 65 -15.25 16.77 -10.88
C GLN A 65 -16.23 15.72 -11.42
N SER A 66 -16.32 15.56 -12.74
CA SER A 66 -17.17 14.55 -13.37
C SER A 66 -16.68 13.12 -13.06
N MET A 67 -15.36 12.91 -13.04
CA MET A 67 -14.79 11.64 -12.60
C MET A 67 -15.12 11.32 -11.13
N ASP A 68 -15.03 12.32 -10.25
CA ASP A 68 -15.36 12.16 -8.83
C ASP A 68 -16.84 11.86 -8.58
N LYS A 69 -17.72 12.43 -9.42
CA LYS A 69 -19.17 12.24 -9.35
C LYS A 69 -19.61 10.88 -9.86
N HIS A 70 -19.04 10.40 -10.98
CA HIS A 70 -19.53 9.22 -11.70
C HIS A 70 -18.69 7.96 -11.54
N ILE A 71 -17.47 8.07 -11.02
CA ILE A 71 -16.58 6.94 -10.81
C ILE A 71 -16.37 6.71 -9.32
N PRO A 72 -16.92 5.62 -8.76
CA PRO A 72 -16.66 5.25 -7.38
C PRO A 72 -15.15 5.13 -7.13
N SER A 73 -14.71 5.67 -5.99
CA SER A 73 -13.30 5.62 -5.60
C SER A 73 -13.12 4.83 -4.30
N LYS A 74 -11.91 4.31 -4.12
CA LYS A 74 -11.49 3.69 -2.86
C LYS A 74 -10.13 4.21 -2.45
N GLU A 75 -9.89 4.24 -1.14
CA GLU A 75 -8.57 4.51 -0.60
C GLU A 75 -7.75 3.23 -0.50
N ILE A 76 -6.56 3.25 -1.10
CA ILE A 76 -5.60 2.17 -0.99
C ILE A 76 -4.48 2.63 -0.06
N ARG A 77 -4.35 1.92 1.06
CA ARG A 77 -3.20 2.09 1.96
C ARG A 77 -2.00 1.35 1.40
N SER A 78 -0.82 1.95 1.51
CA SER A 78 0.42 1.24 1.20
C SER A 78 0.56 0.04 2.14
N LYS A 79 0.86 -1.13 1.57
CA LYS A 79 1.01 -2.36 2.34
C LYS A 79 2.44 -2.45 2.85
N ASN A 80 2.62 -2.21 4.14
CA ASN A 80 3.88 -2.46 4.84
C ASN A 80 4.06 -3.95 5.12
N SER A 81 4.25 -4.76 4.07
CA SER A 81 4.58 -6.17 4.26
C SER A 81 6.09 -6.36 4.37
N LEU A 82 6.51 -7.02 5.43
CA LEU A 82 7.88 -7.51 5.58
C LEU A 82 8.25 -8.37 4.36
N PRO A 83 9.42 -8.14 3.73
CA PRO A 83 9.77 -8.78 2.47
C PRO A 83 9.98 -10.30 2.61
N TRP A 84 10.38 -10.80 3.78
CA TRP A 84 10.52 -12.24 4.07
C TRP A 84 9.20 -12.93 4.44
N ILE A 85 8.08 -12.20 4.58
CA ILE A 85 6.77 -12.80 4.89
C ILE A 85 6.05 -13.19 3.61
N THR A 86 6.26 -14.45 3.23
CA THR A 86 5.64 -15.08 2.05
C THR A 86 4.17 -15.44 2.28
N HIS A 87 3.46 -15.77 1.20
CA HIS A 87 2.08 -16.27 1.27
C HIS A 87 1.94 -17.54 2.13
N LYS A 88 2.95 -18.43 2.11
CA LYS A 88 2.98 -19.63 2.94
C LYS A 88 2.96 -19.28 4.44
N ILE A 89 3.80 -18.33 4.87
CA ILE A 89 3.83 -17.86 6.27
C ILE A 89 2.49 -17.20 6.65
N ARG A 90 1.86 -16.44 5.75
CA ARG A 90 0.52 -15.87 5.99
C ARG A 90 -0.54 -16.94 6.21
N LYS A 91 -0.50 -18.05 5.46
CA LYS A 91 -1.39 -19.21 5.70
C LYS A 91 -1.13 -19.81 7.09
N MET A 92 0.13 -19.89 7.52
CA MET A 92 0.45 -20.34 8.87
C MET A 92 -0.10 -19.40 9.95
N PHE A 93 -0.06 -18.07 9.77
CA PHE A 93 -0.71 -17.15 10.71
C PHE A 93 -2.21 -17.39 10.85
N LYS A 94 -2.92 -17.63 9.74
CA LYS A 94 -4.34 -17.99 9.77
C LYS A 94 -4.57 -19.31 10.50
N LYS A 95 -3.75 -20.33 10.25
CA LYS A 95 -3.82 -21.63 10.98
C LYS A 95 -3.55 -21.45 12.48
N LYS A 96 -2.53 -20.66 12.86
CA LYS A 96 -2.23 -20.33 14.26
C LYS A 96 -3.42 -19.64 14.95
N SER A 97 -4.07 -18.69 14.27
CA SER A 97 -5.26 -18.02 14.80
C SER A 97 -6.43 -18.98 15.02
N ARG A 98 -6.68 -19.90 14.07
CA ARG A 98 -7.71 -20.95 14.23
C ARG A 98 -7.40 -21.88 15.42
N LEU A 99 -6.15 -22.34 15.55
CA LEU A 99 -5.72 -23.16 16.68
C LEU A 99 -5.82 -22.42 18.02
N TYR A 100 -5.56 -21.12 18.04
CA TYR A 100 -5.75 -20.30 19.23
C TYR A 100 -7.23 -20.25 19.65
N GLN A 101 -8.13 -20.00 18.71
CA GLN A 101 -9.58 -20.00 18.98
C GLN A 101 -10.06 -21.37 19.48
N GLN A 102 -9.59 -22.45 18.85
CA GLN A 102 -9.88 -23.82 19.29
C GLN A 102 -9.35 -24.10 20.70
N ALA A 103 -8.12 -23.72 21.01
CA ALA A 103 -7.51 -23.90 22.32
C ALA A 103 -8.24 -23.07 23.40
N LYS A 104 -8.69 -21.86 23.07
CA LYS A 104 -9.49 -21.02 23.97
C LYS A 104 -10.82 -21.71 24.34
N ARG A 105 -11.48 -22.35 23.38
CA ARG A 105 -12.75 -23.07 23.58
C ARG A 105 -12.56 -24.39 24.34
N THR A 106 -11.56 -25.17 23.97
CA THR A 106 -11.35 -26.54 24.50
C THR A 106 -10.43 -26.61 25.72
N LYS A 107 -9.80 -25.48 26.10
CA LYS A 107 -8.74 -25.37 27.12
C LYS A 107 -7.50 -26.25 26.87
N LYS A 108 -7.39 -26.89 25.70
CA LYS A 108 -6.23 -27.70 25.28
C LYS A 108 -5.24 -26.85 24.49
N TRP A 109 -4.11 -26.53 25.10
CA TRP A 109 -3.12 -25.59 24.54
C TRP A 109 -1.94 -26.23 23.82
N SER A 110 -1.73 -27.55 23.94
CA SER A 110 -0.56 -28.27 23.41
C SER A 110 -0.35 -28.02 21.91
N ASN A 111 -1.39 -28.28 21.10
CA ASN A 111 -1.35 -28.11 19.65
C ASN A 111 -1.07 -26.66 19.23
N TYR A 112 -1.70 -25.70 19.90
CA TYR A 112 -1.46 -24.28 19.65
C TYR A 112 -0.02 -23.89 19.98
N ARG A 113 0.51 -24.31 21.14
CA ARG A 113 1.88 -23.98 21.59
C ARG A 113 2.92 -24.60 20.66
N HIS A 114 2.73 -25.86 20.26
CA HIS A 114 3.61 -26.53 19.29
C HIS A 114 3.62 -25.78 17.95
N PHE A 115 2.45 -25.51 17.39
CA PHE A 115 2.34 -24.80 16.11
C PHE A 115 2.85 -23.35 16.21
N GLN A 116 2.69 -22.69 17.36
CA GLN A 116 3.25 -21.36 17.61
C GLN A 116 4.78 -21.38 17.55
N LYS A 117 5.44 -22.41 18.11
CA LYS A 117 6.89 -22.57 18.02
C LYS A 117 7.34 -22.81 16.57
N GLU A 118 6.62 -23.66 15.84
CA GLU A 118 6.87 -23.92 14.42
C GLU A 118 6.79 -22.64 13.58
N VAL A 119 5.73 -21.84 13.77
CA VAL A 119 5.56 -20.54 13.08
C VAL A 119 6.72 -19.60 13.39
N LYS A 120 7.14 -19.49 14.65
CA LYS A 120 8.28 -18.65 15.04
C LYS A 120 9.57 -19.10 14.35
N SER A 121 9.83 -20.41 14.33
CA SER A 121 11.00 -20.99 13.66
C SER A 121 11.00 -20.66 12.16
N LYS A 122 9.88 -20.92 11.46
CA LYS A 122 9.76 -20.64 10.03
C LYS A 122 9.92 -19.16 9.67
N ILE A 123 9.46 -18.24 10.52
CA ILE A 123 9.68 -16.80 10.32
C ILE A 123 11.16 -16.45 10.41
N ARG A 124 11.87 -16.96 11.43
CA ARG A 124 13.31 -16.73 11.59
C ARG A 124 14.11 -17.28 10.42
N ILE A 125 13.80 -18.49 9.97
CA ILE A 125 14.44 -19.10 8.80
C ILE A 125 14.20 -18.24 7.55
N ALA A 126 12.97 -17.79 7.32
CA ALA A 126 12.64 -16.97 6.17
C ALA A 126 13.34 -15.59 6.20
N GLU A 127 13.45 -15.00 7.39
CA GLU A 127 14.19 -13.76 7.59
C GLU A 127 15.69 -13.94 7.33
N TRP A 128 16.28 -15.02 7.85
CA TRP A 128 17.69 -15.32 7.67
C TRP A 128 18.03 -15.63 6.20
N SER A 129 17.21 -16.44 5.53
CA SER A 129 17.34 -16.68 4.09
C SER A 129 17.18 -15.39 3.29
N TYR A 130 16.25 -14.50 3.63
CA TYR A 130 16.15 -13.21 2.93
C TYR A 130 17.42 -12.35 3.10
N ILE A 131 18.01 -12.33 4.29
CA ILE A 131 19.25 -11.59 4.54
C ILE A 131 20.39 -12.19 3.70
N ASN A 132 20.61 -13.50 3.80
CA ASN A 132 21.74 -14.14 3.12
C ASN A 132 21.57 -14.20 1.60
N ASP A 133 20.38 -14.60 1.13
CA ASP A 133 20.16 -14.85 -0.29
C ASP A 133 19.81 -13.58 -1.06
N THR A 134 19.18 -12.59 -0.42
CA THR A 134 18.69 -11.40 -1.13
C THR A 134 19.49 -10.16 -0.82
N ILE A 135 19.92 -9.96 0.43
CA ILE A 135 20.69 -8.76 0.80
C ILE A 135 22.15 -8.94 0.43
N LEU A 136 22.81 -10.03 0.86
CA LEU A 136 24.24 -10.22 0.57
C LEU A 136 24.52 -10.32 -0.93
N LYS A 137 23.78 -11.16 -1.67
CA LYS A 137 23.88 -11.24 -3.15
C LYS A 137 23.55 -9.91 -3.84
N GLY A 138 22.62 -9.14 -3.27
CA GLY A 138 22.29 -7.81 -3.77
C GLY A 138 23.45 -6.83 -3.62
N LEU A 139 24.18 -6.88 -2.51
CA LEU A 139 25.35 -6.03 -2.28
C LEU A 139 26.52 -6.40 -3.20
N GLU A 140 26.75 -7.69 -3.43
CA GLU A 140 27.76 -8.19 -4.39
C GLU A 140 27.49 -7.70 -5.82
N THR A 141 26.22 -7.49 -6.18
CA THR A 141 25.78 -7.03 -7.50
C THR A 141 25.52 -5.52 -7.56
N ASN A 142 26.02 -4.74 -6.59
CA ASN A 142 25.78 -3.29 -6.46
C ASN A 142 24.30 -2.86 -6.35
N ASN A 143 23.40 -3.78 -6.03
CA ASN A 143 21.99 -3.51 -5.78
C ASN A 143 21.73 -3.28 -4.28
N THR A 144 21.70 -2.02 -3.86
CA THR A 144 21.43 -1.62 -2.47
C THR A 144 19.93 -1.61 -2.10
N LYS A 145 19.01 -1.82 -3.07
CA LYS A 145 17.56 -1.75 -2.82
C LYS A 145 17.05 -2.77 -1.79
N PRO A 146 17.45 -4.05 -1.82
CA PRO A 146 16.99 -5.04 -0.84
C PRO A 146 17.40 -4.70 0.59
N PHE A 147 18.62 -4.16 0.78
CA PHE A 147 19.12 -3.67 2.05
C PHE A 147 18.23 -2.55 2.59
N TRP A 148 18.00 -1.50 1.80
CA TRP A 148 17.16 -0.38 2.25
C TRP A 148 15.70 -0.80 2.50
N LYS A 149 15.18 -1.76 1.73
CA LYS A 149 13.85 -2.33 1.97
C LYS A 149 13.77 -3.07 3.31
N TYR A 150 14.81 -3.84 3.65
CA TYR A 150 14.94 -4.52 4.93
C TYR A 150 14.99 -3.51 6.10
N ILE A 151 15.88 -2.52 6.03
CA ILE A 151 16.01 -1.47 7.04
C ILE A 151 14.68 -0.73 7.23
N LYS A 152 14.04 -0.31 6.13
CA LYS A 152 12.72 0.35 6.17
C LYS A 152 11.63 -0.53 6.79
N SER A 153 11.70 -1.86 6.61
CA SER A 153 10.73 -2.80 7.18
C SER A 153 10.92 -3.07 8.68
N ARG A 154 12.11 -2.78 9.23
CA ARG A 154 12.43 -2.89 10.65
C ARG A 154 11.99 -1.67 11.47
N LYS A 155 11.67 -0.55 10.82
CA LYS A 155 11.17 0.67 11.48
C LYS A 155 9.78 0.41 12.07
N LYS A 156 9.67 0.47 13.39
CA LYS A 156 8.40 0.44 14.14
C LYS A 156 8.05 1.85 14.59
#